data_AF-A0ABD2JLM9-F1
#
_entry.id   AF-A0ABD2JLM9-F1
#
_cell.length_a   1.000
_cell.length_b   1.000
_cell.length_c   1.000
_cell.angle_alpha   90.00
_cell.angle_beta   90.00
_cell.angle_gamma   90.00
#
_symmetry.space_group_name_H-M   'P 1'
#
loop_
_entity.id
_entity.type
_entity.pdbx_description
1 polymer ?
#
loop_
_entity_poly.entity_id
_entity_poly.type
_entity_poly.pdbx_seq_one_letter_code
_entity_poly.pdbx_strand_id
1 'polypeptide(L)'
;MPYSNQQSHRVLPLGKGKVDSLLFIQSALILRLQRLAAIGHEDVVKKSGGRITWLVMTNGTNDVAVRSHIIAICRETKLSLDQIIVFSQKETPAFDFDGNVLMKSRTELATAPDGHGGFYEAVRPHLSELEKRGVQYLHLYCVDNILCRVAGQSMIGYAIEQNADCVLKVVEKSDPYELVDKVIREGERFRVLQCSETPSELAERRCPMFPSKFLLRKGSIESYMVTFGFLRKACDLLLPYHAVCNPNGIKLERFIFDAFVDQ
;
A
#
# COMPACT_ATOMS: atom_id res chain seq x y z
N MET A 1 1.41 27.10 -15.26
CA MET A 1 2.62 26.42 -14.75
C MET A 1 2.61 25.01 -15.32
N PRO A 2 3.60 24.58 -16.11
CA PRO A 2 3.61 23.21 -16.60
C PRO A 2 3.85 22.27 -15.41
N TYR A 3 3.08 21.18 -15.34
CA TYR A 3 3.34 20.06 -14.43
C TYR A 3 4.76 19.54 -14.75
N SER A 4 5.74 19.98 -13.96
CA SER A 4 7.11 19.51 -14.07
C SER A 4 7.14 18.03 -13.71
N ASN A 5 7.99 17.27 -14.40
CA ASN A 5 8.31 15.87 -14.14
C ASN A 5 8.47 15.62 -12.63
N GLN A 6 7.41 15.18 -11.95
CA GLN A 6 7.54 14.57 -10.64
C GLN A 6 8.12 13.18 -10.88
N GLN A 7 9.44 13.09 -10.77
CA GLN A 7 10.14 11.82 -10.69
C GLN A 7 9.49 11.02 -9.55
N SER A 8 9.05 9.79 -9.86
CA SER A 8 8.33 8.95 -8.89
C SER A 8 9.11 8.86 -7.57
N HIS A 9 8.45 9.14 -6.44
CA HIS A 9 9.05 9.09 -5.09
C HIS A 9 9.80 7.77 -4.83
N ARG A 10 9.36 6.71 -5.53
CA ARG A 10 9.87 5.34 -5.48
C ARG A 10 11.29 5.17 -6.01
N VAL A 11 11.70 6.02 -6.96
CA VAL A 11 12.99 5.96 -7.66
C VAL A 11 13.88 7.15 -7.32
N LEU A 12 13.50 7.94 -6.31
CA LEU A 12 14.30 9.08 -5.87
C LEU A 12 15.66 8.61 -5.31
N PRO A 13 16.78 9.11 -5.84
CA PRO A 13 18.10 8.80 -5.31
C PRO A 13 18.25 9.27 -3.87
N LEU A 14 18.69 8.39 -2.97
CA LEU A 14 18.99 8.76 -1.57
C LEU A 14 20.45 9.24 -1.39
N GLY A 15 21.23 9.25 -2.48
CA GLY A 15 22.60 9.82 -2.54
C GLY A 15 23.70 8.91 -1.98
N LYS A 16 23.47 7.61 -1.80
CA LYS A 16 24.37 6.65 -1.15
C LYS A 16 24.94 5.56 -2.05
N GLY A 17 24.51 5.45 -3.32
CA GLY A 17 25.00 4.40 -4.22
C GLY A 17 24.60 4.58 -5.69
N LYS A 18 25.06 3.67 -6.57
CA LYS A 18 24.76 3.66 -8.01
C LYS A 18 23.29 3.46 -8.32
N VAL A 19 22.66 2.54 -7.61
CA VAL A 19 21.20 2.35 -7.58
C VAL A 19 20.79 2.51 -6.15
N ASP A 20 20.23 3.67 -5.83
CA ASP A 20 19.83 4.02 -4.48
C ASP A 20 18.44 4.62 -4.54
N SER A 21 17.52 4.06 -3.76
CA SER A 21 16.10 4.41 -3.79
C SER A 21 15.36 3.67 -2.68
N LEU A 22 14.13 4.08 -2.40
CA LEU A 22 13.25 3.34 -1.49
C LEU A 22 13.02 1.90 -1.98
N LEU A 23 12.83 1.69 -3.30
CA LEU A 23 12.72 0.35 -3.89
C LEU A 23 13.99 -0.49 -3.70
N PHE A 24 15.18 0.11 -3.79
CA PHE A 24 16.43 -0.60 -3.55
C PHE A 24 16.52 -1.04 -2.09
N ILE A 25 16.25 -0.16 -1.11
CA ILE A 25 16.24 -0.53 0.32
C ILE A 25 15.25 -1.68 0.56
N GLN A 26 14.04 -1.59 0.03
CA GLN A 26 13.01 -2.61 0.20
C GLN A 26 13.43 -3.96 -0.42
N SER A 27 14.07 -3.94 -1.60
CA SER A 27 14.64 -5.14 -2.23
C SER A 27 15.74 -5.79 -1.39
N ALA A 28 16.61 -4.98 -0.77
CA ALA A 28 17.69 -5.46 0.08
C ALA A 28 17.14 -6.09 1.37
N LEU A 29 16.06 -5.55 1.93
CA LEU A 29 15.36 -6.15 3.07
C LEU A 29 14.75 -7.50 2.70
N ILE A 30 14.11 -7.63 1.53
CA ILE A 30 13.60 -8.92 1.02
C ILE A 30 14.74 -9.95 0.94
N LEU A 31 15.85 -9.60 0.28
CA LEU A 31 17.01 -10.48 0.16
C LEU A 31 17.59 -10.88 1.52
N ARG A 32 17.66 -9.94 2.46
CA ARG A 32 18.12 -10.22 3.82
C ARG A 32 17.23 -11.26 4.50
N LEU A 33 15.92 -11.17 4.36
CA LEU A 33 14.99 -12.12 4.97
C LEU A 33 15.09 -13.50 4.36
N GLN A 34 15.21 -13.60 3.04
CA GLN A 34 15.42 -14.88 2.36
C GLN A 34 16.73 -15.53 2.81
N ARG A 35 17.80 -14.74 2.99
CA ARG A 35 19.07 -15.24 3.54
C ARG A 35 18.92 -15.72 4.98
N LEU A 36 18.23 -14.97 5.83
CA LEU A 36 18.00 -15.36 7.23
C LEU A 36 17.16 -16.65 7.32
N ALA A 37 16.13 -16.78 6.48
CA ALA A 37 15.33 -18.00 6.38
C ALA A 37 16.17 -19.19 5.90
N ALA A 38 17.06 -19.00 4.91
CA ALA A 38 17.94 -20.07 4.44
C ALA A 38 18.92 -20.55 5.51
N ILE A 39 19.40 -19.64 6.38
CA ILE A 39 20.30 -19.98 7.49
C ILE A 39 19.53 -20.66 8.64
N GLY A 40 18.37 -20.14 9.03
CA GLY A 40 17.62 -20.63 10.19
C GLY A 40 16.72 -21.83 9.91
N HIS A 41 16.32 -22.03 8.65
CA HIS A 41 15.30 -23.00 8.25
C HIS A 41 15.64 -23.65 6.90
N GLU A 42 16.87 -24.14 6.74
CA GLU A 42 17.41 -24.67 5.48
C GLU A 42 16.49 -25.72 4.82
N ASP A 43 15.99 -26.69 5.59
CA ASP A 43 15.10 -27.74 5.08
C ASP A 43 13.78 -27.20 4.53
N VAL A 44 13.23 -26.16 5.17
CA VAL A 44 12.00 -25.50 4.73
C VAL A 44 12.26 -24.72 3.43
N VAL A 45 13.40 -24.04 3.35
CA VAL A 45 13.80 -23.27 2.18
C VAL A 45 14.11 -24.19 0.99
N LYS A 46 14.76 -25.33 1.19
CA LYS A 46 14.98 -26.34 0.12
C LYS A 46 13.68 -26.85 -0.48
N LYS A 47 12.64 -27.02 0.34
CA LYS A 47 11.31 -27.49 -0.12
C LYS A 47 10.47 -26.40 -0.76
N SER A 48 10.50 -25.19 -0.22
CA SER A 48 9.63 -24.07 -0.66
C SER A 48 10.28 -23.13 -1.69
N GLY A 49 11.60 -23.24 -1.89
CA GLY A 49 12.40 -22.29 -2.68
C GLY A 49 12.81 -21.03 -1.91
N GLY A 50 12.23 -20.75 -0.74
CA GLY A 50 12.63 -19.65 0.15
C GLY A 50 12.58 -18.25 -0.47
N ARG A 51 11.62 -18.00 -1.35
CA ARG A 51 11.44 -16.71 -2.04
C ARG A 51 10.22 -15.96 -1.54
N ILE A 52 10.33 -14.64 -1.49
CA ILE A 52 9.24 -13.72 -1.21
C ILE A 52 8.81 -13.12 -2.56
N THR A 53 7.57 -13.39 -2.96
CA THR A 53 7.01 -12.74 -4.16
C THR A 53 6.78 -11.26 -3.89
N TRP A 54 7.36 -10.40 -4.71
CA TRP A 54 7.26 -8.94 -4.57
C TRP A 54 6.31 -8.37 -5.63
N LEU A 55 5.15 -7.90 -5.17
CA LEU A 55 4.16 -7.22 -5.98
C LEU A 55 4.47 -5.72 -6.01
N VAL A 56 4.61 -5.14 -7.20
CA VAL A 56 4.83 -3.70 -7.37
C VAL A 56 3.75 -3.12 -8.26
N MET A 57 2.81 -2.42 -7.63
CA MET A 57 1.74 -1.72 -8.34
C MET A 57 2.21 -0.35 -8.85
N THR A 58 2.06 -0.09 -10.15
CA THR A 58 2.41 1.16 -10.85
C THR A 58 1.15 1.89 -11.33
N ASN A 59 1.33 3.01 -12.03
CA ASN A 59 0.27 3.69 -12.77
C ASN A 59 0.79 4.12 -14.16
N GLY A 60 -0.09 4.70 -15.00
CA GLY A 60 0.23 5.04 -16.38
C GLY A 60 1.43 5.98 -16.53
N THR A 61 1.67 6.86 -15.54
CA THR A 61 2.77 7.84 -15.60
C THR A 61 4.10 7.30 -15.10
N ASN A 62 4.12 6.31 -14.20
CA ASN A 62 5.36 5.83 -13.57
C ASN A 62 5.79 4.40 -13.95
N ASP A 63 4.96 3.64 -14.66
CA ASP A 63 5.21 2.21 -14.92
C ASP A 63 6.55 1.95 -15.62
N VAL A 64 6.85 2.67 -16.70
CA VAL A 64 8.11 2.50 -17.46
C VAL A 64 9.33 2.78 -16.59
N ALA A 65 9.30 3.84 -15.79
CA ALA A 65 10.40 4.23 -14.92
C ALA A 65 10.60 3.20 -13.80
N VAL A 66 9.52 2.73 -13.17
CA VAL A 66 9.58 1.72 -12.10
C VAL A 66 10.08 0.38 -12.63
N ARG A 67 9.61 -0.09 -13.78
CA ARG A 67 10.10 -1.34 -14.40
C ARG A 67 11.59 -1.27 -14.72
N SER A 68 12.03 -0.19 -15.35
CA SER A 68 13.44 0.02 -15.69
C SER A 68 14.32 0.04 -14.44
N HIS A 69 13.84 0.68 -13.37
CA HIS A 69 14.54 0.75 -12.10
C HIS A 69 14.60 -0.60 -11.38
N ILE A 70 13.53 -1.40 -11.42
CA ILE A 70 13.54 -2.78 -10.89
C ILE A 70 14.57 -3.64 -11.62
N ILE A 71 14.68 -3.50 -12.95
CA ILE A 71 15.72 -4.21 -13.73
C ILE A 71 17.12 -3.79 -13.27
N ALA A 72 17.35 -2.50 -13.03
CA ALA A 72 18.62 -2.01 -12.49
C ALA A 72 18.91 -2.59 -11.09
N ILE A 73 17.92 -2.61 -10.19
CA ILE A 73 18.02 -3.24 -8.87
C ILE A 73 18.38 -4.73 -9.00
N CYS A 74 17.73 -5.47 -9.90
CA CYS A 74 18.00 -6.90 -10.09
C CYS A 74 19.40 -7.16 -10.65
N ARG A 75 19.99 -6.23 -11.40
CA ARG A 75 21.38 -6.32 -11.90
C ARG A 75 22.41 -6.05 -10.82
N GLU A 76 22.14 -5.11 -9.93
CA GLU A 76 23.03 -4.75 -8.81
C GLU A 76 22.89 -5.68 -7.60
N THR A 77 21.82 -6.48 -7.55
CA THR A 77 21.51 -7.38 -6.43
C THR A 77 21.35 -8.82 -6.90
N LYS A 78 21.10 -9.75 -5.97
CA LYS A 78 20.74 -11.15 -6.29
C LYS A 78 19.23 -11.37 -6.33
N LEU A 79 18.44 -10.28 -6.43
CA LEU A 79 16.99 -10.40 -6.52
C LEU A 79 16.63 -10.90 -7.92
N SER A 80 16.06 -12.10 -7.99
CA SER A 80 15.59 -12.69 -9.23
C SER A 80 14.33 -11.97 -9.73
N LEU A 81 14.29 -11.65 -11.03
CA LEU A 81 13.17 -10.95 -11.65
C LEU A 81 11.88 -11.78 -11.67
N ASP A 82 11.99 -13.11 -11.68
CA ASP A 82 10.84 -14.04 -11.68
C ASP A 82 10.00 -13.99 -10.38
N GLN A 83 10.59 -13.52 -9.27
CA GLN A 83 9.87 -13.33 -8.01
C GLN A 83 9.17 -11.97 -7.93
N ILE A 84 9.30 -11.12 -8.95
CA ILE A 84 8.73 -9.76 -8.96
C ILE A 84 7.61 -9.71 -10.00
N ILE A 85 6.44 -9.22 -9.59
CA ILE A 85 5.30 -8.98 -10.48
C ILE A 85 5.01 -7.49 -10.47
N VAL A 86 5.23 -6.83 -11.60
CA VAL A 86 4.93 -5.41 -11.80
C VAL A 86 3.67 -5.28 -12.63
N PHE A 87 2.67 -4.58 -12.11
CA PHE A 87 1.36 -4.39 -12.74
C PHE A 87 0.84 -2.98 -12.51
N SER A 88 0.10 -2.42 -13.46
CA SER A 88 -0.43 -1.05 -13.37
C SER A 88 -1.86 -1.07 -12.85
N GLN A 89 -2.17 -0.14 -11.96
CA GLN A 89 -3.57 0.19 -11.63
C GLN A 89 -4.22 1.00 -12.75
N LYS A 90 -5.54 1.14 -12.67
CA LYS A 90 -6.33 1.95 -13.60
C LYS A 90 -6.26 3.43 -13.22
N GLU A 91 -6.78 4.26 -14.12
CA GLU A 91 -6.97 5.67 -13.87
C GLU A 91 -8.44 6.02 -14.08
N THR A 92 -8.91 7.00 -13.33
CA THR A 92 -10.26 7.55 -13.46
C THR A 92 -10.18 8.96 -14.05
N PRO A 93 -11.18 9.39 -14.84
CA PRO A 93 -11.31 10.78 -15.26
C PRO A 93 -11.37 11.73 -14.04
N ALA A 94 -10.85 12.94 -14.22
CA ALA A 94 -11.06 14.06 -13.32
C ALA A 94 -12.28 14.86 -13.78
N PHE A 95 -12.98 15.49 -12.84
CA PHE A 95 -14.21 16.22 -13.09
C PHE A 95 -14.09 17.67 -12.62
N ASP A 96 -14.80 18.61 -13.22
CA ASP A 96 -15.05 19.91 -12.61
C ASP A 96 -16.11 19.79 -11.50
N PHE A 97 -16.45 20.91 -10.85
CA PHE A 97 -17.44 20.93 -9.78
C PHE A 97 -18.89 20.76 -10.26
N ASP A 98 -19.13 20.89 -11.57
CA ASP A 98 -20.42 20.65 -12.21
C ASP A 98 -20.57 19.20 -12.70
N GLY A 99 -19.52 18.38 -12.53
CA GLY A 99 -19.49 16.97 -12.94
C GLY A 99 -19.10 16.75 -14.41
N ASN A 100 -18.63 17.77 -15.12
CA ASN A 100 -18.10 17.60 -16.48
C ASN A 100 -16.68 17.02 -16.42
N VAL A 101 -16.36 16.15 -17.37
CA VAL A 101 -15.01 15.59 -17.48
C VAL A 101 -14.01 16.67 -17.88
N LEU A 102 -12.89 16.75 -17.15
CA LEU A 102 -11.80 17.66 -17.45
C LEU A 102 -10.96 17.11 -18.61
N MET A 103 -10.54 18.02 -19.50
CA MET A 103 -9.65 17.72 -20.62
C MET A 103 -8.22 18.14 -20.28
N LYS A 104 -7.25 17.25 -20.48
CA LYS A 104 -5.81 17.57 -20.40
C LYS A 104 -5.33 18.27 -21.66
N SER A 105 -5.89 17.90 -22.81
CA SER A 105 -5.67 18.56 -24.10
C SER A 105 -6.92 18.47 -24.96
N ARG A 106 -6.91 19.01 -26.19
CA ARG A 106 -8.07 18.95 -27.11
C ARG A 106 -8.52 17.52 -27.44
N THR A 107 -7.66 16.51 -27.23
CA THR A 107 -7.90 15.12 -27.62
C THR A 107 -7.66 14.13 -26.47
N GLU A 108 -7.36 14.61 -25.25
CA GLU A 108 -6.96 13.76 -24.12
C GLU A 108 -7.71 14.18 -22.87
N LEU A 109 -8.35 13.21 -22.20
CA LEU A 109 -8.98 13.41 -20.90
C LEU A 109 -7.91 13.67 -19.83
N ALA A 110 -8.23 14.50 -18.85
CA ALA A 110 -7.48 14.55 -17.60
C ALA A 110 -7.86 13.32 -16.77
N THR A 111 -6.89 12.42 -16.55
CA THR A 111 -7.05 11.23 -15.72
C THR A 111 -6.10 11.30 -14.53
N ALA A 112 -6.44 10.57 -13.48
CA ALA A 112 -5.57 10.37 -12.34
C ALA A 112 -5.73 8.95 -11.78
N PRO A 113 -4.72 8.40 -11.09
CA PRO A 113 -4.79 7.04 -10.59
C PRO A 113 -5.95 6.85 -9.60
N ASP A 114 -6.66 5.75 -9.68
CA ASP A 114 -7.96 5.51 -9.03
C ASP A 114 -7.91 5.21 -7.52
N GLY A 115 -6.91 5.74 -6.82
CA GLY A 115 -6.64 5.51 -5.40
C GLY A 115 -5.95 4.18 -5.12
N HIS A 116 -5.36 4.03 -3.93
CA HIS A 116 -4.63 2.80 -3.58
C HIS A 116 -5.54 1.56 -3.51
N GLY A 117 -6.85 1.72 -3.32
CA GLY A 117 -7.85 0.66 -3.40
C GLY A 117 -8.04 0.07 -4.81
N GLY A 118 -7.57 0.77 -5.86
CA GLY A 118 -7.46 0.20 -7.21
C GLY A 118 -6.58 -1.06 -7.28
N PHE A 119 -5.78 -1.32 -6.23
CA PHE A 119 -5.02 -2.55 -6.03
C PHE A 119 -5.83 -3.82 -6.25
N TYR A 120 -7.04 -3.93 -5.70
CA TYR A 120 -7.83 -5.15 -5.77
C TYR A 120 -8.23 -5.52 -7.19
N GLU A 121 -8.52 -4.52 -8.02
CA GLU A 121 -8.81 -4.73 -9.43
C GLU A 121 -7.54 -5.03 -10.22
N ALA A 122 -6.45 -4.31 -9.92
CA ALA A 122 -5.18 -4.42 -10.61
C ALA A 122 -4.46 -5.76 -10.35
N VAL A 123 -4.62 -6.34 -9.14
CA VAL A 123 -4.00 -7.61 -8.76
C VAL A 123 -4.81 -8.83 -9.21
N ARG A 124 -6.10 -8.66 -9.54
CA ARG A 124 -7.01 -9.75 -9.93
C ARG A 124 -6.45 -10.68 -11.01
N PRO A 125 -5.82 -10.19 -12.11
CA PRO A 125 -5.23 -11.07 -13.13
C PRO A 125 -4.09 -11.96 -12.60
N HIS A 126 -3.50 -11.62 -11.45
CA HIS A 126 -2.35 -12.31 -10.86
C HIS A 126 -2.73 -13.30 -9.75
N LEU A 127 -4.00 -13.40 -9.35
CA LEU A 127 -4.44 -14.29 -8.27
C LEU A 127 -4.08 -15.76 -8.53
N SER A 128 -4.24 -16.23 -9.78
CA SER A 128 -3.91 -17.62 -10.15
C SER A 128 -2.41 -17.92 -10.03
N GLU A 129 -1.56 -16.95 -10.35
CA GLU A 129 -0.11 -17.06 -10.19
C GLU A 129 0.30 -17.05 -8.71
N LEU A 130 -0.34 -16.20 -7.89
CA LEU A 130 -0.10 -16.17 -6.44
C LEU A 130 -0.53 -17.48 -5.77
N GLU A 131 -1.66 -18.05 -6.20
CA GLU A 131 -2.15 -19.35 -5.72
C GLU A 131 -1.19 -20.49 -6.10
N LYS A 132 -0.72 -20.53 -7.35
CA LYS A 132 0.29 -21.51 -7.82
C LYS A 132 1.60 -21.41 -7.04
N ARG A 133 1.99 -20.20 -6.63
CA ARG A 133 3.17 -19.95 -5.77
C ARG A 133 2.95 -20.32 -4.31
N GLY A 134 1.74 -20.71 -3.92
CA GLY A 134 1.41 -21.05 -2.53
C GLY A 134 1.43 -19.85 -1.59
N VAL A 135 1.15 -18.64 -2.08
CA VAL A 135 1.09 -17.44 -1.24
C VAL A 135 -0.10 -17.55 -0.28
N GLN A 136 0.18 -17.50 1.02
CA GLN A 136 -0.86 -17.55 2.06
C GLN A 136 -1.12 -16.19 2.73
N TYR A 137 -0.11 -15.32 2.78
CA TYR A 137 -0.15 -14.03 3.44
C TYR A 137 0.48 -12.96 2.56
N LEU A 138 -0.10 -11.76 2.57
CA LEU A 138 0.41 -10.59 1.86
C LEU A 138 0.62 -9.46 2.85
N HIS A 139 1.80 -8.84 2.81
CA HIS A 139 2.07 -7.58 3.49
C HIS A 139 1.95 -6.43 2.48
N LEU A 140 0.85 -5.69 2.55
CA LEU A 140 0.59 -4.50 1.76
C LEU A 140 1.19 -3.30 2.50
N TYR A 141 1.98 -2.49 1.82
CA TYR A 141 2.64 -1.35 2.45
C TYR A 141 2.84 -0.17 1.49
N CYS A 142 2.89 1.04 2.05
CA CYS A 142 3.25 2.24 1.30
C CYS A 142 4.76 2.34 1.05
N VAL A 143 5.12 2.59 -0.20
CA VAL A 143 6.52 2.67 -0.65
C VAL A 143 7.30 3.83 -0.01
N ASP A 144 6.62 4.89 0.41
CA ASP A 144 7.23 6.13 0.91
C ASP A 144 7.82 5.98 2.32
N ASN A 145 7.46 4.90 3.04
CA ASN A 145 8.00 4.62 4.35
C ASN A 145 9.39 3.97 4.27
N ILE A 146 10.45 4.78 4.42
CA ILE A 146 11.84 4.31 4.45
C ILE A 146 12.13 3.33 5.60
N LEU A 147 11.35 3.39 6.69
CA LEU A 147 11.45 2.50 7.84
C LEU A 147 10.54 1.27 7.73
N CYS A 148 9.91 1.05 6.57
CA CYS A 148 9.03 -0.10 6.36
C CYS A 148 9.77 -1.41 6.63
N ARG A 149 9.22 -2.21 7.55
CA ARG A 149 9.66 -3.59 7.77
C ARG A 149 8.99 -4.48 6.72
N VAL A 150 9.58 -4.54 5.53
CA VAL A 150 9.08 -5.35 4.40
C VAL A 150 8.90 -6.82 4.83
N ALA A 151 7.84 -7.45 4.30
CA ALA A 151 7.35 -8.77 4.71
C ALA A 151 7.12 -8.88 6.23
N GLY A 152 6.45 -7.89 6.82
CA GLY A 152 6.31 -7.63 8.26
C GLY A 152 6.10 -8.87 9.13
N GLN A 153 7.21 -9.46 9.58
CA GLN A 153 7.26 -10.80 10.18
C GLN A 153 6.42 -10.87 11.45
N SER A 154 6.46 -9.80 12.26
CA SER A 154 5.66 -9.69 13.47
C SER A 154 4.16 -9.61 13.18
N MET A 155 3.75 -9.00 12.05
CA MET A 155 2.34 -8.95 11.67
C MET A 155 1.85 -10.30 11.17
N ILE A 156 2.68 -11.01 10.39
CA ILE A 156 2.38 -12.36 9.92
C ILE A 156 2.26 -13.31 11.12
N GLY A 157 3.24 -13.28 12.04
CA GLY A 157 3.19 -14.07 13.27
C GLY A 157 1.95 -13.77 14.12
N TYR A 158 1.67 -12.49 14.36
CA TYR A 158 0.48 -12.09 15.12
C TYR A 158 -0.82 -12.56 14.47
N ALA A 159 -0.93 -12.50 13.14
CA ALA A 159 -2.13 -12.99 12.47
C ALA A 159 -2.32 -14.49 12.53
N ILE A 160 -1.22 -15.25 12.45
CA ILE A 160 -1.26 -16.71 12.65
C ILE A 160 -1.75 -17.01 14.06
N GLU A 161 -1.18 -16.35 15.08
CA GLU A 161 -1.56 -16.56 16.48
C GLU A 161 -3.01 -16.18 16.78
N GLN A 162 -3.51 -15.12 16.16
CA GLN A 162 -4.89 -14.64 16.36
C GLN A 162 -5.89 -15.24 15.37
N ASN A 163 -5.46 -16.11 14.45
CA ASN A 163 -6.26 -16.59 13.33
C ASN A 163 -6.99 -15.44 12.59
N ALA A 164 -6.25 -14.35 12.32
CA ALA A 164 -6.79 -13.12 11.77
C ALA A 164 -6.62 -13.06 10.24
N ASP A 165 -7.70 -12.74 9.53
CA ASP A 165 -7.68 -12.53 8.08
C ASP A 165 -7.04 -11.21 7.66
N CYS A 166 -7.06 -10.21 8.55
CA CYS A 166 -6.49 -8.89 8.33
C CYS A 166 -5.85 -8.36 9.63
N VAL A 167 -4.67 -7.75 9.51
CA VAL A 167 -3.99 -7.05 10.59
C VAL A 167 -3.51 -5.70 10.09
N LEU A 168 -3.86 -4.64 10.81
CA LEU A 168 -3.43 -3.27 10.52
C LEU A 168 -2.36 -2.86 11.52
N LYS A 169 -1.26 -2.27 11.03
CA LYS A 169 -0.24 -1.69 11.88
C LYS A 169 -0.50 -0.20 12.08
N VAL A 170 -0.48 0.22 13.34
CA VAL A 170 -0.69 1.61 13.74
C VAL A 170 0.46 2.11 14.59
N VAL A 171 0.63 3.43 14.61
CA VAL A 171 1.50 4.13 15.55
C VAL A 171 0.65 5.03 16.46
N GLU A 172 1.13 5.30 17.66
CA GLU A 172 0.45 6.21 18.55
C GLU A 172 0.72 7.66 18.12
N LYS A 173 -0.35 8.38 17.80
CA LYS A 173 -0.34 9.80 17.45
C LYS A 173 0.05 10.64 18.67
N SER A 174 1.03 11.53 18.52
CA SER A 174 1.47 12.45 19.58
C SER A 174 0.84 13.84 19.50
N ASP A 175 0.34 14.23 18.33
CA ASP A 175 -0.25 15.55 18.07
C ASP A 175 -1.69 15.40 17.57
N PRO A 176 -2.69 16.12 18.12
CA PRO A 176 -4.07 16.01 17.66
C PRO A 176 -4.23 16.32 16.16
N TYR A 177 -3.38 17.17 15.58
CA TYR A 177 -3.45 17.64 14.20
C TYR A 177 -2.48 16.93 13.25
N GLU A 178 -1.84 15.84 13.67
CA GLU A 178 -1.07 14.99 12.75
C GLU A 178 -1.97 14.54 11.59
N LEU A 179 -1.51 14.81 10.35
CA LEU A 179 -2.20 14.50 9.10
C LEU A 179 -2.05 13.02 8.76
N VAL A 180 -2.57 12.18 9.66
CA VAL A 180 -2.57 10.72 9.56
C VAL A 180 -4.00 10.21 9.70
N ASP A 181 -4.33 9.20 8.91
CA ASP A 181 -5.61 8.52 9.01
C ASP A 181 -5.67 7.70 10.30
N LYS A 182 -6.88 7.48 10.83
CA LYS A 182 -7.05 6.86 12.15
C LYS A 182 -7.81 5.55 12.03
N VAL A 183 -7.24 4.48 12.58
CA VAL A 183 -7.98 3.21 12.73
C VAL A 183 -8.94 3.35 13.90
N ILE A 184 -10.24 3.31 13.61
CA ILE A 184 -11.31 3.39 14.60
C ILE A 184 -12.13 2.11 14.60
N ARG A 185 -12.84 1.90 15.71
CA ARG A 185 -13.81 0.83 15.86
C ARG A 185 -15.19 1.46 16.04
N GLU A 186 -16.10 1.17 15.12
CA GLU A 186 -17.51 1.57 15.19
C GLU A 186 -18.35 0.31 15.40
N GLY A 187 -18.86 0.14 16.62
CA GLY A 187 -19.51 -1.11 17.03
C GLY A 187 -18.52 -2.28 16.99
N GLU A 188 -18.79 -3.27 16.15
CA GLU A 188 -17.92 -4.43 15.93
C GLU A 188 -16.99 -4.29 14.71
N ARG A 189 -17.18 -3.25 13.90
CA ARG A 189 -16.43 -3.06 12.65
C ARG A 189 -15.24 -2.14 12.87
N PHE A 190 -14.15 -2.44 12.16
CA PHE A 190 -13.00 -1.55 12.06
C PHE A 190 -13.08 -0.77 10.76
N ARG A 191 -12.76 0.53 10.82
CA ARG A 191 -12.61 1.38 9.64
C ARG A 191 -11.42 2.31 9.81
N VAL A 192 -10.97 2.88 8.70
CA VAL A 192 -9.99 3.95 8.71
C VAL A 192 -10.74 5.27 8.47
N LEU A 193 -10.61 6.20 9.40
CA LEU A 193 -11.14 7.54 9.29
C LEU A 193 -10.06 8.44 8.70
N GLN A 194 -10.34 9.05 7.54
CA GLN A 194 -9.37 9.91 6.88
C GLN A 194 -9.06 11.15 7.72
N CYS A 195 -7.85 11.68 7.59
CA CYS A 195 -7.47 12.88 8.31
C CYS A 195 -8.30 14.11 7.90
N SER A 196 -8.67 14.20 6.61
CA SER A 196 -9.56 15.24 6.05
C SER A 196 -10.98 15.18 6.59
N GLU A 197 -11.43 14.01 7.05
CA GLU A 197 -12.76 13.78 7.62
C GLU A 197 -12.82 13.99 9.14
N THR A 198 -11.70 14.30 9.80
CA THR A 198 -11.65 14.37 11.27
C THR A 198 -11.85 15.81 11.77
N PRO A 199 -12.97 16.15 12.45
CA PRO A 199 -13.14 17.48 13.05
C PRO A 199 -12.16 17.70 14.21
N SER A 200 -11.73 18.95 14.42
CA SER A 200 -10.75 19.30 15.49
C SER A 200 -11.19 18.84 16.88
N GLU A 201 -12.48 19.01 17.21
CA GLU A 201 -13.03 18.56 18.50
C GLU A 201 -12.80 17.06 18.73
N LEU A 202 -13.03 16.23 17.70
CA LEU A 202 -12.83 14.79 17.79
C LEU A 202 -11.34 14.43 17.80
N ALA A 203 -10.51 15.18 17.08
CA ALA A 203 -9.06 14.99 17.01
C ALA A 203 -8.35 15.25 18.35
N GLU A 204 -8.85 16.23 19.12
CA GLU A 204 -8.33 16.64 20.43
C GLU A 204 -8.91 15.83 21.59
N ARG A 205 -10.04 15.15 21.37
CA ARG A 205 -10.77 14.42 22.40
C ARG A 205 -9.87 13.42 23.12
N ARG A 206 -9.89 13.45 24.46
CA ARG A 206 -9.14 12.51 25.32
C ARG A 206 -9.89 11.21 25.53
N CYS A 207 -9.15 10.12 25.72
CA CYS A 207 -9.73 8.83 26.04
C CYS A 207 -10.27 8.83 27.49
N PRO A 208 -11.55 8.52 27.74
CA PRO A 208 -12.10 8.51 29.09
C PRO A 208 -11.40 7.54 30.04
N MET A 209 -10.95 6.38 29.54
CA MET A 209 -10.22 5.38 30.32
C MET A 209 -8.75 5.74 30.54
N PHE A 210 -8.18 6.56 29.66
CA PHE A 210 -6.76 6.96 29.70
C PHE A 210 -6.64 8.45 29.36
N PRO A 211 -6.90 9.38 30.30
CA PRO A 211 -6.97 10.81 30.01
C PRO A 211 -5.67 11.42 29.41
N SER A 212 -4.53 10.78 29.62
CA SER A 212 -3.24 11.17 29.01
C SER A 212 -3.15 10.85 27.50
N LYS A 213 -4.11 10.08 26.96
CA LYS A 213 -4.11 9.59 25.58
C LYS A 213 -5.25 10.23 24.79
N PHE A 214 -5.04 10.46 23.49
CA PHE A 214 -6.14 10.83 22.59
C PHE A 214 -7.11 9.66 22.40
N LEU A 215 -8.38 9.97 22.21
CA LEU A 215 -9.40 9.00 21.83
C LEU A 215 -9.04 8.40 20.48
N LEU A 216 -8.80 9.25 19.48
CA LEU A 216 -8.31 8.89 18.14
C LEU A 216 -6.78 8.91 18.07
N ARG A 217 -6.14 7.98 18.78
CA ARG A 217 -4.66 7.87 18.86
C ARG A 217 -4.02 6.89 17.89
N LYS A 218 -4.79 6.01 17.25
CA LYS A 218 -4.25 4.92 16.42
C LYS A 218 -4.05 5.40 14.99
N GLY A 219 -2.91 6.03 14.71
CA GLY A 219 -2.54 6.51 13.38
C GLY A 219 -2.16 5.35 12.45
N SER A 220 -2.81 5.26 11.29
CA SER A 220 -2.48 4.30 10.23
C SER A 220 -1.15 4.69 9.58
N ILE A 221 -0.27 3.71 9.38
CA ILE A 221 0.98 3.90 8.62
C ILE A 221 0.93 3.16 7.27
N GLU A 222 -0.29 2.90 6.79
CA GLU A 222 -0.56 2.19 5.54
C GLU A 222 0.21 0.86 5.41
N SER A 223 0.23 0.09 6.49
CA SER A 223 0.89 -1.21 6.57
C SER A 223 -0.12 -2.24 7.06
N TYR A 224 -0.47 -3.16 6.17
CA TYR A 224 -1.53 -4.13 6.34
C TYR A 224 -0.99 -5.52 6.05
N MET A 225 -1.41 -6.51 6.82
CA MET A 225 -1.21 -7.91 6.50
C MET A 225 -2.59 -8.50 6.22
N VAL A 226 -2.73 -9.24 5.12
CA VAL A 226 -3.98 -9.92 4.76
C VAL A 226 -3.71 -11.36 4.35
N THR A 227 -4.64 -12.26 4.62
CA THR A 227 -4.60 -13.63 4.09
C THR A 227 -4.88 -13.64 2.59
N PHE A 228 -4.43 -14.68 1.89
CA PHE A 228 -4.78 -14.88 0.49
C PHE A 228 -6.30 -15.08 0.32
N GLY A 229 -6.96 -15.71 1.30
CA GLY A 229 -8.42 -15.83 1.35
C GLY A 229 -9.11 -14.47 1.41
N PHE A 230 -8.65 -13.58 2.30
CA PHE A 230 -9.11 -12.19 2.37
C PHE A 230 -8.92 -11.48 1.03
N LEU A 231 -7.73 -11.58 0.43
CA LEU A 231 -7.43 -10.93 -0.85
C LEU A 231 -8.42 -11.35 -1.95
N ARG A 232 -8.69 -12.65 -2.06
CA ARG A 232 -9.63 -13.19 -3.05
C ARG A 232 -11.02 -12.59 -2.87
N LYS A 233 -11.55 -12.60 -1.65
CA LYS A 233 -12.85 -11.98 -1.32
C LYS A 233 -12.85 -10.49 -1.63
N ALA A 234 -11.80 -9.78 -1.23
CA ALA A 234 -11.67 -8.34 -1.42
C ALA A 234 -11.63 -7.94 -2.90
N CYS A 235 -11.07 -8.78 -3.78
CA CYS A 235 -11.11 -8.54 -5.21
C CYS A 235 -12.54 -8.47 -5.74
N ASP A 236 -13.47 -9.25 -5.19
CA ASP A 236 -14.88 -9.34 -5.61
C ASP A 236 -15.78 -8.25 -5.00
N LEU A 237 -15.23 -7.39 -4.13
CA LEU A 237 -15.96 -6.26 -3.58
C LEU A 237 -16.04 -5.10 -4.57
N LEU A 238 -17.19 -4.41 -4.56
CA LEU A 238 -17.35 -3.12 -5.20
C LEU A 238 -17.00 -2.03 -4.19
N LEU A 239 -15.76 -1.55 -4.21
CA LEU A 239 -15.34 -0.49 -3.31
C LEU A 239 -15.93 0.87 -3.71
N PRO A 240 -16.35 1.70 -2.74
CA PRO A 240 -16.87 3.03 -3.01
C PRO A 240 -15.78 3.96 -3.56
N TYR A 241 -16.20 4.91 -4.39
CA TYR A 241 -15.35 6.04 -4.78
C TYR A 241 -15.51 7.17 -3.78
N HIS A 242 -14.37 7.73 -3.37
CA HIS A 242 -14.25 8.91 -2.53
C HIS A 242 -13.84 10.09 -3.39
N ALA A 243 -14.55 11.21 -3.24
CA ALA A 243 -14.26 12.44 -3.96
C ALA A 243 -13.15 13.21 -3.23
N VAL A 244 -12.03 13.43 -3.93
CA VAL A 244 -10.91 14.24 -3.47
C VAL A 244 -10.95 15.59 -4.20
N CYS A 245 -11.30 16.63 -3.46
CA CYS A 245 -11.37 17.99 -3.97
C CYS A 245 -9.96 18.58 -4.15
N ASN A 246 -9.67 18.99 -5.39
CA ASN A 246 -8.48 19.76 -5.76
C ASN A 246 -8.90 21.19 -6.13
N PRO A 247 -7.98 22.17 -6.19
CA PRO A 247 -8.32 23.56 -6.50
C PRO A 247 -9.12 23.77 -7.80
N ASN A 248 -8.93 22.88 -8.78
CA ASN A 248 -9.51 23.01 -10.13
C ASN A 248 -10.47 21.87 -10.49
N GLY A 249 -10.91 21.04 -9.53
CA GLY A 249 -11.83 19.93 -9.80
C GLY A 249 -11.79 18.81 -8.78
N ILE A 250 -12.47 17.72 -9.10
CA ILE A 250 -12.65 16.53 -8.26
C ILE A 250 -11.96 15.34 -8.92
N LYS A 251 -11.23 14.58 -8.09
CA LYS A 251 -10.71 13.27 -8.44
C LYS A 251 -11.48 12.20 -7.66
N LEU A 252 -11.66 11.02 -8.26
CA LEU A 252 -12.24 9.87 -7.57
C LEU A 252 -11.14 8.88 -7.18
N GLU A 253 -11.18 8.40 -5.93
CA GLU A 253 -10.23 7.43 -5.39
C GLU A 253 -10.94 6.31 -4.63
N ARG A 254 -10.41 5.09 -4.70
CA ARG A 254 -10.80 3.98 -3.84
C ARG A 254 -9.71 3.74 -2.80
N PHE A 255 -10.08 3.23 -1.62
CA PHE A 255 -9.10 2.95 -0.58
C PHE A 255 -9.01 1.45 -0.24
N ILE A 256 -7.78 0.98 0.00
CA ILE A 256 -7.50 -0.41 0.42
C ILE A 256 -8.32 -0.79 1.65
N PHE A 257 -8.44 0.14 2.60
CA PHE A 257 -9.08 -0.14 3.87
C PHE A 257 -10.61 -0.23 3.80
N ASP A 258 -11.24 0.18 2.70
CA ASP A 258 -12.69 0.00 2.52
C ASP A 258 -13.07 -1.47 2.42
N ALA A 259 -12.14 -2.34 1.99
CA ALA A 259 -12.36 -3.79 1.97
C ALA A 259 -12.38 -4.43 3.38
N PHE A 260 -12.00 -3.70 4.44
CA PHE A 260 -11.91 -4.24 5.80
C PHE A 260 -13.26 -4.25 6.54
N VAL A 261 -14.29 -3.62 5.99
CA VAL A 261 -15.57 -3.35 6.69
C VAL A 261 -16.62 -4.44 6.45
N ASP A 262 -16.47 -5.25 5.39
CA ASP A 262 -17.51 -6.15 4.86
C ASP A 262 -17.13 -7.66 4.86
N GLN A 263 -16.24 -8.11 5.76
CA GLN A 263 -15.83 -9.52 5.83
C GLN A 263 -15.97 -10.15 7.21
#